data_AF-A0A1F5WUR3-F1
#
_entry.id   AF-A0A1F5WUR3-F1
#
_cell.length_a   1.000
_cell.length_b   1.000
_cell.length_c   1.000
_cell.angle_alpha   90.00
_cell.angle_beta   90.00
_cell.angle_gamma   90.00
#
_symmetry.space_group_name_H-M   'P 1'
#
loop_
_entity.id
_entity.type
_entity.pdbx_description
1 polymer ?
#
loop_
_entity_poly.entity_id
_entity_poly.type
_entity_poly.pdbx_seq_one_letter_code
_entity_poly.pdbx_strand_id
1 'polypeptide(L)' 'MGWSFAVVNNKLAEIFFDKDEKGKVKIKGHCYVRRSEYKTKQEQKWIKEDTAKIKLSYRKGQYKDK' A
#
# COMPACT_ATOMS: atom_id res chain seq x y z
N MET A 1 10.91 -7.70 -4.88
CA MET A 1 9.92 -6.70 -5.31
C MET A 1 8.54 -7.24 -4.97
N GLY A 2 7.75 -6.48 -4.23
CA GLY A 2 6.41 -6.90 -3.83
C GLY A 2 5.51 -5.68 -3.73
N TRP A 3 4.21 -5.90 -3.83
CA TRP A 3 3.22 -4.84 -3.65
C TRP A 3 2.11 -5.35 -2.72
N SER A 4 1.41 -4.43 -2.08
CA SER A 4 0.24 -4.72 -1.23
C SER A 4 -0.68 -3.51 -1.20
N PHE A 5 -1.97 -3.74 -0.92
CA PHE A 5 -2.91 -2.64 -0.73
C PHE A 5 -2.73 -2.01 0.65
N ALA A 6 -2.92 -0.71 0.74
CA ALA A 6 -2.86 0.00 2.00
C ALA A 6 -3.78 1.21 1.97
N VAL A 7 -4.00 1.78 3.14
CA VAL A 7 -4.61 3.09 3.25
C VAL A 7 -3.50 4.12 3.41
N VAL A 8 -3.28 4.96 2.41
CA VAL A 8 -2.36 6.10 2.50
C VAL A 8 -3.16 7.38 2.57
N ASN A 9 -3.00 8.17 3.64
CA ASN A 9 -3.74 9.42 3.84
C ASN A 9 -5.28 9.24 3.72
N ASN A 10 -5.81 8.19 4.36
CA ASN A 10 -7.23 7.80 4.32
C ASN A 10 -7.77 7.43 2.92
N LYS A 11 -6.90 7.18 1.94
CA LYS A 11 -7.26 6.75 0.58
C LYS A 11 -6.68 5.37 0.29
N LEU A 12 -7.38 4.57 -0.50
CA LEU A 12 -6.87 3.28 -0.98
C LEU A 12 -5.68 3.53 -1.91
N ALA A 13 -4.58 2.84 -1.65
CA ALA A 13 -3.38 2.92 -2.46
C ALA A 13 -2.70 1.56 -2.55
N GLU A 14 -2.02 1.31 -3.67
CA GLU A 14 -1.06 0.22 -3.81
C GLU A 14 0.30 0.72 -3.35
N ILE A 15 0.96 0.00 -2.46
CA ILE A 15 2.31 0.30 -1.99
C ILE A 15 3.29 -0.64 -2.65
N PHE A 16 4.36 -0.08 -3.19
CA PHE A 16 5.45 -0.84 -3.79
C PHE A 16 6.62 -0.93 -2.82
N PHE A 17 7.03 -2.16 -2.53
CA PHE A 17 8.15 -2.48 -1.68
C PHE A 17 9.35 -2.90 -2.51
N ASP A 18 10.49 -2.30 -2.21
CA ASP A 18 11.78 -2.67 -2.79
C ASP A 18 12.75 -3.09 -1.69
N LYS A 19 13.74 -3.90 -2.04
CA LYS A 19 14.83 -4.25 -1.13
C LYS A 19 16.03 -3.40 -1.48
N ASP A 20 16.57 -2.72 -0.47
CA ASP A 20 17.83 -2.00 -0.58
C ASP A 20 19.00 -2.99 -0.72
N GLU A 21 20.20 -2.52 -1.10
CA GLU A 21 21.40 -3.36 -1.25
C GLU A 21 21.76 -4.11 0.04
N LYS A 22 21.35 -3.59 1.20
CA LYS A 22 21.49 -4.22 2.52
C LYS A 22 20.35 -5.19 2.88
N GLY A 23 19.48 -5.54 1.94
CA GLY A 23 18.35 -6.45 2.13
C GLY A 23 17.16 -5.89 2.92
N LYS A 24 17.21 -4.61 3.34
CA LYS A 24 16.13 -3.95 4.08
C LYS A 24 14.97 -3.59 3.15
N VAL A 25 13.75 -3.93 3.55
CA VAL A 25 12.54 -3.57 2.82
C VAL A 25 12.25 -2.09 3.01
N LYS A 26 12.15 -1.34 1.91
CA LYS A 26 11.77 0.06 1.88
C LYS A 26 10.54 0.24 0.98
N ILE A 27 9.69 1.18 1.36
CA ILE A 27 8.61 1.63 0.49
C ILE A 27 9.22 2.52 -0.60
N LYS A 28 9.07 2.11 -1.85
CA LYS A 28 9.55 2.85 -3.02
C LYS A 28 8.57 3.94 -3.44
N GLY A 29 7.27 3.67 -3.28
CA GLY A 29 6.20 4.55 -3.71
C GLY A 29 4.84 3.98 -3.37
N HIS A 30 3.82 4.79 -3.63
CA HIS A 30 2.44 4.34 -3.62
C HIS A 30 1.70 4.94 -4.82
N CYS A 31 0.67 4.24 -5.29
CA CYS A 31 -0.26 4.74 -6.30
C CYS A 31 -1.67 4.75 -5.72
N TYR A 32 -2.40 5.85 -5.85
CA TYR A 32 -3.80 5.89 -5.45
C TYR A 32 -4.65 5.15 -6.47
N VAL A 33 -5.48 4.24 -5.98
CA VAL A 33 -6.34 3.40 -6.82
C VAL A 33 -7.77 3.43 -6.31
N ARG A 34 -8.73 3.21 -7.21
CA ARG A 34 -10.13 3.14 -6.85
C ARG A 34 -10.53 1.69 -6.67
N ARG A 35 -11.25 1.43 -5.58
CA ARG A 35 -11.80 0.10 -5.28
C ARG A 35 -12.68 -0.46 -6.40
N SER A 36 -13.27 0.41 -7.23
CA SER A 36 -14.10 0.04 -8.38
C SER A 36 -13.31 -0.55 -9.56
N GLU A 37 -11.99 -0.34 -9.61
CA GLU A 37 -11.14 -0.89 -10.68
C GLU A 37 -10.92 -2.40 -10.50
N TYR A 38 -10.99 -2.89 -9.26
CA TYR A 38 -10.80 -4.28 -8.89
C TYR A 38 -12.13 -5.00 -8.77
N LYS A 39 -12.49 -5.80 -9.78
CA LYS A 39 -13.84 -6.39 -9.89
C LYS A 39 -13.94 -7.79 -9.29
N THR A 40 -12.82 -8.49 -9.08
CA THR A 40 -12.88 -9.86 -8.59
C THR A 40 -13.08 -9.92 -7.07
N LYS A 41 -13.79 -10.97 -6.61
CA LYS A 41 -14.01 -11.21 -5.17
C LYS A 41 -12.68 -11.35 -4.40
N GLN A 42 -11.66 -11.88 -5.07
CA GLN A 42 -10.34 -12.10 -4.47
C GLN A 42 -9.60 -10.79 -4.25
N GLU A 43 -9.55 -9.89 -5.24
CA GLU A 43 -8.94 -8.57 -5.07
C GLU A 43 -9.67 -7.75 -4.00
N GLN A 44 -11.01 -7.82 -3.98
CA GLN A 44 -11.81 -7.17 -2.96
C GLN A 44 -11.50 -7.68 -1.54
N LYS A 45 -11.21 -8.98 -1.43
CA LYS A 45 -10.77 -9.60 -0.18
C LYS A 45 -9.38 -9.11 0.21
N TRP A 46 -8.42 -9.11 -0.70
CA TRP A 46 -7.07 -8.59 -0.48
C TRP A 46 -7.07 -7.12 -0.08
N ILE A 47 -7.82 -6.28 -0.78
CA ILE A 47 -8.01 -4.86 -0.41
C ILE A 47 -8.49 -4.77 1.04
N LYS A 48 -9.52 -5.54 1.41
CA LYS A 48 -10.08 -5.49 2.77
C LYS A 48 -9.10 -5.98 3.84
N GLU A 49 -8.40 -7.08 3.60
CA GLU A 49 -7.45 -7.67 4.55
C GLU A 49 -6.20 -6.80 4.71
N ASP A 50 -5.65 -6.30 3.61
CA ASP A 50 -4.42 -5.52 3.63
C ASP A 50 -4.67 -4.10 4.16
N THR A 51 -5.74 -3.42 3.74
CA THR A 51 -6.10 -2.08 4.25
C THR A 51 -6.48 -2.06 5.73
N ALA A 52 -6.87 -3.21 6.29
CA ALA A 52 -7.09 -3.35 7.73
C ALA A 52 -5.78 -3.35 8.52
N LYS A 53 -4.70 -3.89 7.92
CA LYS A 53 -3.39 -4.04 8.56
C LYS A 53 -2.45 -2.86 8.28
N ILE A 54 -2.48 -2.31 7.07
CA ILE A 54 -1.50 -1.33 6.61
C ILE A 54 -2.18 0.03 6.42
N LYS A 55 -1.97 0.91 7.40
CA LYS A 55 -2.45 2.29 7.38
C LYS A 55 -1.27 3.23 7.55
N LEU A 56 -1.02 4.02 6.51
CA LEU A 56 0.09 4.95 6.47
C LEU A 56 -0.40 6.37 6.27
N SER A 57 0.38 7.31 6.79
CA SER A 57 0.34 8.71 6.40
C SER A 57 1.59 9.03 5.59
N TYR A 58 1.42 9.74 4.49
CA TYR A 58 2.52 10.17 3.63
C TYR A 58 2.58 11.70 3.62
N ARG A 59 3.69 12.27 4.10
CA ARG A 59 3.91 13.72 4.16
C ARG A 59 5.39 14.04 3.98
N LYS A 60 5.70 15.02 3.11
CA LYS A 60 7.08 15.49 2.83
C LYS A 60 8.06 14.35 2.49
N GLY A 61 7.63 13.39 1.66
CA GLY A 61 8.51 12.28 1.23
C GLY A 61 8.61 11.12 2.21
N GLN A 62 7.97 11.20 3.39
CA GLN A 62 8.09 10.19 4.44
C GLN A 62 6.76 9.47 4.66
N TYR A 63 6.83 8.14 4.82
CA TYR A 63 5.73 7.31 5.29
C TYR A 63 5.81 7.17 6.80
N LYS A 64 4.67 7.32 7.47
CA LYS A 64 4.53 7.06 8.91
C LYS A 64 3.35 6.14 9.13
N ASP A 65 3.52 5.17 10.02
CA ASP A 65 2.42 4.32 10.49
C ASP A 65 1.36 5.17 11.22
N LYS A 66 0.09 4.76 11.14
CA LYS A 66 -1.05 5.49 11.70
C LYS A 66 -1.81 4.65 12.71
#